data_AF-A0A954U0Z5-F1
#
_entry.id   AF-A0A954U0Z5-F1
#
_cell.length_a   1.000
_cell.length_b   1.000
_cell.length_c   1.000
_cell.angle_alpha   90.00
_cell.angle_beta   90.00
_cell.angle_gamma   90.00
#
_symmetry.space_group_name_H-M   'P 1'
#
loop_
_entity.id
_entity.type
_entity.pdbx_description
1 polymer ?
#
loop_
_entity_poly.entity_id
_entity_poly.type
_entity_poly.pdbx_seq_one_letter_code
_entity_poly.pdbx_strand_id
1 'polypeptide(L)'
;MDHKHQEFVELIAKGRTQGFLTYDEVNAYLPDEDVSPEKLDELLIALEESGIELLDKAPAGFFAEQKAIDPTPEELEAALEAEDLKPIPAADLPKLSDDPIRMYLSQMAEIPLLTREEEISLAKKIEITRKRFRRMVLGCDFAMRATVETLKRVYSGELPFDRTIKVSLTERLTKEQILARMPHNLETLDHLLEMNRLDFAVMLRKSAPHTERVAARKRLMLRRAKCLQLVEELSLRTRRVQPLMKQMDDLLKKITRVRNRLEMIGDNPSLAT
;
A
#
# COMPACT_ATOMS: atom_id res chain seq x y z
N MET A 1 -30.37 33.93 -27.59
CA MET A 1 -29.95 32.55 -27.28
C MET A 1 -28.53 32.49 -26.72
N ASP A 2 -27.93 33.63 -26.33
CA ASP A 2 -26.47 33.71 -26.08
C ASP A 2 -26.06 33.85 -24.61
N HIS A 3 -27.01 34.05 -23.68
CA HIS A 3 -26.69 34.25 -22.25
C HIS A 3 -26.20 32.98 -21.56
N LYS A 4 -26.81 31.81 -21.85
CA LYS A 4 -26.40 30.53 -21.24
C LYS A 4 -25.00 30.08 -21.68
N HIS A 5 -24.61 30.37 -22.92
CA HIS A 5 -23.24 30.06 -23.40
C HIS A 5 -22.18 30.97 -22.78
N GLN A 6 -22.50 32.23 -22.47
CA GLN A 6 -21.57 33.11 -21.74
C GLN A 6 -21.36 32.62 -20.30
N GLU A 7 -22.45 32.23 -19.62
CA GLU A 7 -22.38 31.66 -18.26
C GLU A 7 -21.56 30.36 -18.21
N PHE A 8 -21.66 29.50 -19.23
CA PHE A 8 -20.84 28.30 -19.37
C PHE A 8 -19.34 28.60 -19.47
N VAL A 9 -18.97 29.56 -20.33
CA VAL A 9 -17.57 29.97 -20.52
C VAL A 9 -17.01 30.61 -19.25
N GLU A 10 -17.83 31.38 -18.52
CA GLU A 10 -17.45 31.93 -17.22
C GLU A 10 -17.25 30.84 -16.15
N LEU A 11 -18.08 29.80 -16.13
CA LEU A 11 -17.94 28.68 -15.20
C LEU A 11 -16.65 27.89 -15.46
N ILE A 12 -16.33 27.60 -16.72
CA ILE A 12 -15.08 26.93 -17.10
C ILE A 12 -13.87 27.83 -16.78
N ALA A 13 -13.96 29.14 -17.01
CA ALA A 13 -12.89 30.06 -16.66
C ALA A 13 -12.63 30.07 -15.14
N LYS A 14 -13.69 30.07 -14.32
CA LYS A 14 -13.58 29.93 -12.86
C LYS A 14 -12.94 28.60 -12.47
N GLY A 15 -13.45 27.47 -12.99
CA GLY A 15 -12.88 26.15 -12.72
C GLY A 15 -11.42 26.01 -13.16
N ARG A 16 -11.03 26.66 -14.26
CA ARG A 16 -9.64 26.68 -14.74
C ARG A 16 -8.70 27.49 -13.83
N THR A 17 -9.21 28.56 -13.22
CA THR A 17 -8.42 29.36 -12.26
C THR A 17 -8.28 28.68 -10.90
N GLN A 18 -9.28 27.91 -10.49
CA GLN A 18 -9.30 27.24 -9.19
C GLN A 18 -8.72 25.82 -9.26
N GLY A 19 -8.74 25.18 -10.43
CA GLY A 19 -8.31 23.79 -10.64
C GLY A 19 -9.36 22.74 -10.25
N PHE A 20 -10.48 23.17 -9.66
CA PHE A 20 -11.61 22.31 -9.28
C PHE A 20 -12.93 23.06 -9.46
N LEU A 21 -14.05 22.32 -9.50
CA LEU A 21 -15.40 22.87 -9.47
C LEU A 21 -16.26 22.06 -8.51
N THR A 22 -17.19 22.70 -7.79
CA THR A 22 -18.06 21.96 -6.85
C THR A 22 -19.38 21.55 -7.47
N TYR A 23 -19.98 20.46 -6.98
CA TYR A 23 -21.30 20.01 -7.44
C TYR A 23 -22.39 21.09 -7.25
N ASP A 24 -22.31 21.87 -6.19
CA ASP A 24 -23.23 22.98 -5.94
C ASP A 24 -23.12 24.09 -7.01
N GLU A 25 -21.91 24.36 -7.52
CA GLU A 25 -21.67 25.34 -8.58
C GLU A 25 -22.13 24.83 -9.96
N VAL A 26 -21.98 23.53 -10.24
CA VAL A 26 -22.55 22.90 -11.45
C VAL A 26 -24.08 22.96 -11.41
N ASN A 27 -24.67 22.60 -10.27
CA ASN A 27 -26.13 22.59 -10.09
C ASN A 27 -26.73 24.01 -10.10
N ALA A 28 -25.95 25.03 -9.71
CA ALA A 28 -26.37 26.42 -9.85
C ALA A 28 -26.44 26.88 -11.31
N TYR A 29 -25.53 26.40 -12.16
CA TYR A 29 -25.56 26.68 -13.61
C TYR A 29 -26.66 25.89 -14.32
N LEU A 30 -26.91 24.66 -13.89
CA LEU A 30 -27.95 23.80 -14.47
C LEU A 30 -28.90 23.29 -13.38
N PRO A 31 -30.00 24.02 -13.09
CA PRO A 31 -31.03 23.56 -12.16
C PRO A 31 -31.67 22.26 -12.67
N ASP A 32 -32.10 21.39 -11.75
CA ASP A 32 -32.64 20.06 -12.05
C ASP A 32 -33.80 20.03 -13.08
N GLU A 33 -34.46 21.16 -13.32
CA GLU A 33 -35.55 21.29 -14.30
C GLU A 33 -35.09 21.39 -15.78
N ASP A 34 -33.80 21.65 -16.04
CA ASP A 34 -33.25 21.93 -17.39
C ASP A 34 -32.15 20.93 -17.83
N VAL A 35 -32.01 19.79 -17.11
CA VAL A 35 -30.98 18.77 -17.38
C VAL A 35 -31.34 17.94 -18.62
N SER A 36 -30.98 18.45 -19.78
CA SER A 36 -30.90 17.63 -20.99
C SER A 36 -29.59 16.80 -20.95
N PRO A 37 -29.65 15.46 -21.08
CA PRO A 37 -28.48 14.58 -20.93
C PRO A 37 -27.33 14.93 -21.88
N GLU A 38 -27.63 15.43 -23.08
CA GLU A 38 -26.63 15.87 -24.06
C GLU A 38 -25.76 17.04 -23.55
N LYS A 39 -26.35 17.97 -22.79
CA LYS A 39 -25.60 19.12 -22.23
C LYS A 39 -24.75 18.73 -21.03
N LEU A 40 -25.16 17.70 -20.29
CA LEU A 40 -24.38 17.18 -19.18
C LEU A 40 -23.13 16.47 -19.69
N ASP A 41 -23.27 15.69 -20.76
CA ASP A 41 -22.14 15.04 -21.44
C ASP A 41 -21.18 16.08 -22.03
N GLU A 42 -21.68 17.14 -22.69
CA GLU A 42 -20.83 18.23 -23.18
C GLU A 42 -20.05 18.94 -22.07
N LEU A 43 -20.67 19.17 -20.90
CA LEU A 43 -20.03 19.79 -19.74
C LEU A 43 -18.96 18.87 -19.13
N LEU A 44 -19.22 17.56 -19.02
CA LEU A 44 -18.25 16.59 -18.51
C LEU A 44 -17.04 16.46 -19.44
N ILE A 45 -17.25 16.44 -20.77
CA ILE A 45 -16.16 16.41 -21.74
C ILE A 45 -15.31 17.69 -21.65
N ALA A 46 -15.94 18.86 -21.55
CA ALA A 46 -15.22 20.14 -21.45
C ALA A 46 -14.41 20.27 -20.15
N LEU A 47 -14.90 19.70 -19.04
CA LEU A 47 -14.19 19.65 -17.76
C LEU A 47 -12.98 18.70 -17.83
N GLU A 48 -13.12 17.53 -18.48
CA GLU A 48 -12.03 16.56 -18.66
C GLU A 48 -10.94 17.13 -19.58
N GLU A 49 -11.30 17.78 -20.69
CA GLU A 49 -10.34 18.45 -21.59
C GLU A 49 -9.60 19.61 -20.91
N SER A 50 -10.27 20.30 -19.99
CA SER A 50 -9.70 21.43 -19.24
C SER A 50 -8.94 21.00 -17.98
N GLY A 51 -8.99 19.71 -17.61
CA GLY A 51 -8.31 19.14 -16.44
C GLY A 51 -8.84 19.65 -15.09
N ILE A 52 -10.14 19.95 -15.00
CA ILE A 52 -10.79 20.49 -13.79
C ILE A 52 -11.44 19.34 -13.02
N GLU A 53 -11.10 19.16 -11.74
CA GLU A 53 -11.62 18.06 -10.91
C GLU A 53 -12.94 18.45 -10.21
N LEU A 54 -13.94 17.56 -10.21
CA LEU A 54 -15.25 17.83 -9.59
C LEU A 54 -15.26 17.36 -8.13
N LEU A 55 -15.61 18.25 -7.19
CA LEU A 55 -15.56 17.97 -5.75
C LEU A 55 -16.93 18.18 -5.09
N ASP A 56 -17.29 17.31 -4.13
CA ASP A 56 -18.54 17.41 -3.35
C ASP A 56 -18.58 18.66 -2.44
N LYS A 57 -17.42 19.14 -1.97
CA LYS A 57 -17.28 20.36 -1.16
C LYS A 57 -15.94 21.03 -1.43
N ALA A 58 -15.92 22.37 -1.51
CA ALA A 58 -14.68 23.12 -1.65
C ALA A 58 -13.75 22.85 -0.46
N PRO A 59 -12.49 22.44 -0.68
CA PRO A 59 -11.55 22.23 0.42
C PRO A 59 -11.17 23.59 1.02
N ALA A 60 -11.24 23.67 2.34
CA ALA A 60 -10.81 24.86 3.07
C ALA A 60 -9.28 24.98 2.99
N GLY A 61 -8.80 25.84 2.08
CA GLY A 61 -7.40 26.21 1.96
C GLY A 61 -6.82 25.90 0.58
N PHE A 62 -7.07 26.78 -0.39
CA PHE A 62 -6.29 26.84 -1.62
C PHE A 62 -5.33 28.04 -1.57
N PHE A 63 -4.04 27.75 -1.40
CA PHE A 63 -2.97 28.55 -1.99
C PHE A 63 -2.36 27.71 -3.12
N ALA A 64 -2.29 28.31 -4.30
CA ALA A 64 -1.83 27.69 -5.52
C ALA A 64 -0.30 27.63 -5.62
N GLU A 65 0.15 26.75 -6.52
CA GLU A 65 1.47 26.60 -7.15
C GLU A 65 2.56 25.80 -6.40
N GLN A 66 2.74 24.52 -6.75
CA GLN A 66 3.62 24.09 -7.85
C GLN A 66 3.66 22.56 -8.03
N LYS A 67 3.73 22.15 -9.31
CA LYS A 67 4.15 20.87 -9.90
C LYS A 67 4.45 19.71 -8.94
N ALA A 68 3.67 18.64 -9.11
CA ALA A 68 3.90 17.30 -8.60
C ALA A 68 5.36 16.84 -8.78
N ILE A 69 6.09 16.84 -7.67
CA ILE A 69 7.24 15.99 -7.41
C ILE A 69 6.81 15.16 -6.20
N ASP A 70 6.88 13.84 -6.32
CA ASP A 70 6.49 12.90 -5.27
C ASP A 70 7.14 13.28 -3.92
N PRO A 71 6.37 13.43 -2.81
CA PRO A 71 6.94 13.82 -1.54
C PRO A 71 7.76 12.68 -0.94
N THR A 72 8.96 13.01 -0.49
CA THR A 72 9.84 12.14 0.29
C THR A 72 9.30 11.89 1.70
N PRO A 73 9.73 10.81 2.38
CA PRO A 73 9.13 10.35 3.65
C PRO A 73 9.15 11.36 4.81
N GLU A 74 9.94 12.44 4.72
CA GLU A 74 10.10 13.46 5.76
C GLU A 74 8.92 14.46 5.83
N GLU A 75 8.19 14.69 4.73
CA GLU A 75 7.04 15.61 4.73
C GLU A 75 5.75 14.95 5.28
N LEU A 76 5.68 13.61 5.23
CA LEU A 76 4.60 12.82 5.86
C LEU A 76 4.71 12.82 7.39
N GLU A 77 5.91 13.02 7.93
CA GLU A 77 6.15 13.11 9.37
C GLU A 77 5.70 14.49 9.90
N ALA A 78 5.95 15.57 9.15
CA ALA A 78 5.50 16.92 9.49
C ALA A 78 3.95 17.12 9.41
N ALA A 79 3.27 16.40 8.49
CA ALA A 79 1.81 16.45 8.40
C ALA A 79 1.12 15.68 9.54
N LEU A 80 1.78 14.67 10.11
CA LEU A 80 1.29 13.93 11.28
C LEU A 80 1.46 14.73 12.58
N GLU A 81 2.44 15.64 12.65
CA GLU A 81 2.61 16.56 13.79
C GLU A 81 1.61 17.73 13.78
N ALA A 82 0.96 18.03 12.64
CA ALA A 82 -0.01 19.12 12.54
C ALA A 82 -1.45 18.73 12.97
N GLU A 83 -1.74 17.45 13.18
CA GLU A 83 -3.01 16.97 13.76
C GLU A 83 -2.97 16.82 15.29
N ASP A 84 -1.86 17.17 15.94
CA ASP A 84 -1.81 17.28 17.40
C ASP A 84 -2.60 18.52 17.87
N LEU A 85 -3.85 18.26 18.26
CA LEU A 85 -4.63 18.97 19.29
C LEU A 85 -4.41 20.49 19.37
N LYS A 86 -5.26 21.25 18.66
CA LYS A 86 -5.47 22.68 18.97
C LYS A 86 -5.77 22.81 20.48
N PRO A 87 -5.00 23.61 21.25
CA PRO A 87 -5.27 23.79 22.66
C PRO A 87 -6.58 24.54 22.84
N ILE A 88 -7.50 23.96 23.61
CA ILE A 88 -8.72 24.64 24.08
C ILE A 88 -8.27 25.79 25.00
N PRO A 89 -8.78 27.04 24.83
CA PRO A 89 -8.47 28.13 25.74
C PRO A 89 -8.80 27.74 27.18
N ALA A 90 -7.81 27.83 28.06
CA ALA A 90 -7.80 27.30 29.43
C ALA A 90 -8.78 27.97 30.43
N ALA A 91 -9.76 28.74 29.96
CA ALA A 91 -10.67 29.49 30.81
C ALA A 91 -11.88 28.67 31.31
N ASP A 92 -12.28 27.59 30.61
CA ASP A 92 -13.51 26.83 30.92
C ASP A 92 -13.30 25.34 31.29
N LEU A 93 -12.07 24.90 31.56
CA LEU A 93 -11.80 23.53 31.99
C LEU A 93 -11.87 23.42 33.53
N PRO A 94 -12.86 22.69 34.10
CA PRO A 94 -12.88 22.40 35.53
C PRO A 94 -11.65 21.54 35.86
N LYS A 95 -10.83 22.06 36.79
CA LYS A 95 -9.61 21.46 37.38
C LYS A 95 -9.41 19.97 37.01
N LEU A 96 -8.49 19.73 36.08
CA LEU A 96 -8.00 18.42 35.69
C LEU A 96 -7.74 17.58 36.94
N SER A 97 -8.48 16.49 37.10
CA SER A 97 -8.36 15.59 38.25
C SER A 97 -7.08 14.76 38.15
N ASP A 98 -6.32 14.65 39.25
CA ASP A 98 -5.16 13.76 39.42
C ASP A 98 -5.50 12.24 39.41
N ASP A 99 -6.71 11.85 39.00
CA ASP A 99 -7.12 10.45 38.98
C ASP A 99 -6.87 9.82 37.60
N PRO A 100 -5.89 8.91 37.45
CA PRO A 100 -5.61 8.23 36.18
C PRO A 100 -6.77 7.39 35.68
N ILE A 101 -7.66 6.91 36.57
CA ILE A 101 -8.86 6.16 36.18
C ILE A 101 -9.84 7.10 35.50
N ARG A 102 -10.06 8.29 36.08
CA ARG A 102 -10.93 9.30 35.49
C ARG A 102 -10.41 9.78 34.14
N MET A 103 -9.09 10.00 34.03
CA MET A 103 -8.43 10.32 32.77
C MET A 103 -8.67 9.25 31.71
N TYR A 104 -8.48 7.97 32.04
CA TYR A 104 -8.69 6.87 31.11
C TYR A 104 -10.16 6.74 30.68
N LEU A 105 -11.11 6.84 31.61
CA LEU A 105 -12.55 6.75 31.30
C LEU A 105 -13.02 7.93 30.43
N SER A 106 -12.50 9.14 30.69
CA SER A 106 -12.77 10.29 29.83
C SER A 106 -12.22 10.07 28.41
N GLN A 107 -11.00 9.53 28.26
CA GLN A 107 -10.42 9.20 26.94
C GLN A 107 -11.17 8.06 26.23
N MET A 108 -11.61 7.03 26.96
CA MET A 108 -12.43 5.96 26.38
C MET A 108 -13.79 6.47 25.90
N ALA A 109 -14.41 7.39 26.65
CA ALA A 109 -15.72 7.96 26.32
C ALA A 109 -15.69 8.85 25.07
N GLU A 110 -14.52 9.34 24.68
CA GLU A 110 -14.31 10.15 23.48
C GLU A 110 -14.39 9.31 22.19
N ILE A 111 -14.06 8.02 22.26
CA ILE A 111 -14.08 7.12 21.09
C ILE A 111 -15.48 6.51 20.93
N PRO A 112 -16.20 6.78 19.83
CA PRO A 112 -17.55 6.23 19.63
C PRO A 112 -17.51 4.71 19.42
N LEU A 113 -18.59 4.04 19.84
CA LEU A 113 -18.77 2.61 19.58
C LEU A 113 -18.96 2.36 18.09
N LEU A 114 -18.36 1.27 17.60
CA LEU A 114 -18.53 0.83 16.22
C LEU A 114 -19.92 0.25 16.00
N THR A 115 -20.52 0.58 14.87
CA THR A 115 -21.69 -0.14 14.35
C THR A 115 -21.27 -1.50 13.80
N ARG A 116 -22.22 -2.44 13.69
CA ARG A 116 -21.97 -3.76 13.10
C ARG A 116 -21.37 -3.68 11.69
N GLU A 117 -21.79 -2.70 10.89
CA GLU A 117 -21.29 -2.51 9.53
C GLU A 117 -19.82 -2.05 9.52
N GLU A 118 -19.47 -1.14 10.44
CA GLU A 118 -18.09 -0.69 10.62
C GLU A 118 -17.19 -1.80 11.15
N GLU A 119 -17.67 -2.63 12.08
CA GLU A 119 -16.92 -3.81 12.55
C GLU A 119 -16.59 -4.75 11.39
N ILE A 120 -17.57 -5.02 10.52
CA ILE A 120 -17.38 -5.87 9.34
C ILE A 120 -16.43 -5.21 8.33
N SER A 121 -16.55 -3.91 8.09
CA SER A 121 -15.71 -3.18 7.14
C SER A 121 -14.26 -3.13 7.62
N LEU A 122 -14.03 -2.88 8.92
CA LEU A 122 -12.72 -2.90 9.55
C LEU A 122 -12.11 -4.31 9.55
N ALA A 123 -12.90 -5.35 9.87
CA ALA A 123 -12.44 -6.73 9.80
C ALA A 123 -11.98 -7.11 8.38
N LYS A 124 -12.76 -6.75 7.35
CA LYS A 124 -12.39 -6.94 5.94
C LYS A 124 -11.12 -6.16 5.59
N LYS A 125 -11.02 -4.89 6.01
CA LYS A 125 -9.83 -4.04 5.79
C LYS A 125 -8.58 -4.68 6.39
N ILE A 126 -8.67 -5.21 7.61
CA ILE A 126 -7.57 -5.88 8.30
C ILE A 126 -7.14 -7.15 7.53
N GLU A 127 -8.08 -7.99 7.10
CA GLU A 127 -7.75 -9.23 6.38
C GLU A 127 -7.16 -8.97 5.00
N ILE A 128 -7.71 -8.02 4.23
CA ILE A 128 -7.16 -7.60 2.94
C ILE A 128 -5.76 -7.02 3.13
N THR A 129 -5.56 -6.14 4.11
CA THR A 129 -4.26 -5.53 4.40
C THR A 129 -3.23 -6.57 4.82
N ARG A 130 -3.60 -7.53 5.68
CA ARG A 130 -2.72 -8.65 6.08
C ARG A 130 -2.33 -9.51 4.88
N LYS A 131 -3.28 -9.81 3.99
CA LYS A 131 -3.02 -10.57 2.77
C LYS A 131 -2.07 -9.81 1.85
N ARG A 132 -2.33 -8.52 1.59
CA ARG A 132 -1.47 -7.65 0.78
C ARG A 132 -0.05 -7.57 1.36
N PHE A 133 0.07 -7.33 2.66
CA PHE A 133 1.34 -7.30 3.38
C PHE A 133 2.14 -8.60 3.16
N ARG A 134 1.52 -9.77 3.39
CA ARG A 134 2.19 -11.06 3.17
C ARG A 134 2.64 -11.23 1.72
N ARG A 135 1.79 -10.89 0.75
CA ARG A 135 2.13 -10.97 -0.68
C ARG A 135 3.32 -10.10 -1.07
N MET A 136 3.40 -8.89 -0.51
CA MET A 136 4.51 -7.97 -0.82
C MET A 136 5.83 -8.43 -0.24
N VAL A 137 5.84 -8.86 1.02
CA VAL A 137 7.07 -9.38 1.65
C VAL A 137 7.52 -10.67 0.97
N LEU A 138 6.60 -11.63 0.78
CA LEU A 138 6.90 -12.92 0.14
C LEU A 138 7.19 -12.80 -1.37
N GLY A 139 6.85 -11.67 -2.00
CA GLY A 139 7.25 -11.39 -3.39
C GLY A 139 8.77 -11.24 -3.55
N CYS A 140 9.49 -10.95 -2.46
CA CYS A 140 10.94 -10.94 -2.46
C CYS A 140 11.50 -12.37 -2.36
N ASP A 141 12.46 -12.69 -3.23
CA ASP A 141 13.10 -14.00 -3.30
C ASP A 141 13.81 -14.40 -2.00
N PHE A 142 14.43 -13.43 -1.31
CA PHE A 142 15.03 -13.65 0.00
C PHE A 142 14.00 -14.15 1.04
N ALA A 143 12.88 -13.43 1.16
CA ALA A 143 11.82 -13.77 2.09
C ALA A 143 11.12 -15.08 1.71
N MET A 144 10.94 -15.33 0.41
CA MET A 144 10.41 -16.60 -0.10
C MET A 144 11.28 -17.78 0.32
N ARG A 145 12.61 -17.72 0.09
CA ARG A 145 13.52 -18.81 0.49
C ARG A 145 13.52 -19.05 2.00
N ALA A 146 13.59 -17.98 2.79
CA ALA A 146 13.53 -18.09 4.26
C ALA A 146 12.20 -18.69 4.75
N THR A 147 11.11 -18.39 4.05
CA THR A 147 9.78 -18.95 4.32
C THR A 147 9.72 -20.44 3.98
N VAL A 148 10.20 -20.84 2.81
CA VAL A 148 10.25 -22.26 2.40
C VAL A 148 11.08 -23.07 3.40
N GLU A 149 12.23 -22.55 3.81
CA GLU A 149 13.05 -23.19 4.84
C GLU A 149 12.31 -23.33 6.17
N THR A 150 11.62 -22.28 6.61
CA THR A 150 10.78 -22.35 7.81
C THR A 150 9.68 -23.41 7.69
N LEU A 151 9.05 -23.54 6.52
CA LEU A 151 8.01 -24.54 6.27
C LEU A 151 8.58 -25.97 6.26
N LYS A 152 9.78 -26.18 5.69
CA LYS A 152 10.50 -27.46 5.77
C LYS A 152 10.78 -27.86 7.20
N ARG A 153 11.24 -26.92 8.03
CA ARG A 153 11.49 -27.14 9.47
C ARG A 153 10.22 -27.45 10.26
N VAL A 154 9.06 -26.94 9.83
CA VAL A 154 7.77 -27.34 10.41
C VAL A 154 7.42 -28.77 9.99
N TYR A 155 7.64 -29.12 8.72
CA TYR A 155 7.37 -30.46 8.19
C TYR A 155 8.28 -31.54 8.80
N SER A 156 9.57 -31.23 9.02
CA SER A 156 10.52 -32.12 9.70
C SER A 156 10.26 -32.26 11.21
N GLY A 157 9.38 -31.44 11.78
CA GLY A 157 9.04 -31.45 13.21
C GLY A 157 9.97 -30.61 14.10
N GLU A 158 10.96 -29.90 13.56
CA GLU A 158 11.82 -29.00 14.33
C GLU A 158 11.08 -27.78 14.89
N LEU A 159 10.10 -27.27 14.12
CA LEU A 159 9.29 -26.12 14.51
C LEU A 159 7.85 -26.53 14.83
N PRO A 160 7.26 -26.05 15.94
CA PRO A 160 5.87 -26.36 16.26
C PRO A 160 4.91 -25.85 15.19
N PHE A 161 4.12 -26.77 14.62
CA PHE A 161 3.11 -26.49 13.60
C PHE A 161 2.13 -25.41 14.06
N ASP A 162 1.53 -25.61 15.23
CA ASP A 162 0.49 -24.75 15.81
C ASP A 162 1.02 -23.40 16.30
N ARG A 163 2.33 -23.12 16.22
CA ARG A 163 2.90 -21.79 16.44
C ARG A 163 3.19 -21.05 15.14
N THR A 164 3.34 -21.76 14.03
CA THR A 164 3.88 -21.24 12.78
C THR A 164 2.81 -21.08 11.70
N ILE A 165 1.81 -21.96 11.68
CA ILE A 165 0.77 -22.03 10.64
C ILE A 165 -0.60 -21.66 11.21
N LYS A 166 -1.34 -20.81 10.49
CA LYS A 166 -2.73 -20.44 10.85
C LYS A 166 -3.62 -21.62 10.45
N VAL A 167 -4.26 -22.23 11.45
CA VAL A 167 -5.31 -23.24 11.23
C VAL A 167 -6.64 -22.50 11.30
N SER A 168 -7.52 -22.78 10.34
CA SER A 168 -8.86 -22.22 10.32
C SER A 168 -9.85 -23.30 9.88
N LEU A 169 -10.87 -23.51 10.72
CA LEU A 169 -11.94 -24.48 10.44
C LEU A 169 -12.87 -23.97 9.32
N THR A 170 -13.08 -22.66 9.24
CA THR A 170 -13.97 -22.04 8.24
C THR A 170 -13.36 -22.00 6.84
N GLU A 171 -12.03 -21.94 6.73
CA GLU A 171 -11.31 -21.77 5.46
C GLU A 171 -10.84 -23.11 4.84
N ARG A 172 -11.28 -24.28 5.36
CA ARG A 172 -10.76 -25.61 4.97
C ARG A 172 -9.22 -25.68 5.07
N LEU A 173 -8.69 -25.13 6.16
CA LEU A 173 -7.27 -25.09 6.49
C LEU A 173 -7.04 -25.88 7.78
N THR A 174 -7.54 -27.11 7.81
CA THR A 174 -7.28 -28.02 8.93
C THR A 174 -5.82 -28.49 8.90
N LYS A 175 -5.31 -28.87 10.07
CA LYS A 175 -3.93 -29.36 10.22
C LYS A 175 -3.62 -30.52 9.27
N GLU A 176 -4.54 -31.48 9.16
CA GLU A 176 -4.42 -32.65 8.28
C GLU A 176 -4.33 -32.26 6.81
N GLN A 177 -5.19 -31.35 6.35
CA GLN A 177 -5.19 -30.88 4.96
C GLN A 177 -3.90 -30.14 4.60
N ILE A 178 -3.39 -29.31 5.52
CA ILE A 178 -2.13 -28.59 5.29
C ILE A 178 -0.96 -29.58 5.26
N LEU A 179 -0.90 -30.53 6.21
CA LEU A 179 0.14 -31.56 6.23
C LEU A 179 0.11 -32.45 4.98
N ALA A 180 -1.06 -32.76 4.45
CA ALA A 180 -1.21 -33.50 3.20
C ALA A 180 -0.70 -32.71 1.97
N ARG A 181 -0.84 -31.38 1.97
CA ARG A 181 -0.35 -30.50 0.89
C ARG A 181 1.14 -30.20 0.97
N MET A 182 1.71 -30.20 2.18
CA MET A 182 3.11 -29.85 2.42
C MET A 182 4.12 -30.59 1.53
N PRO A 183 4.13 -31.93 1.44
CA PRO A 183 5.17 -32.63 0.65
C PRO A 183 5.16 -32.20 -0.82
N HIS A 184 3.97 -32.15 -1.43
CA HIS A 184 3.81 -31.77 -2.84
C HIS A 184 4.16 -30.30 -3.10
N ASN A 185 3.70 -29.39 -2.23
CA ASN A 185 3.96 -27.96 -2.38
C ASN A 185 5.44 -27.64 -2.14
N LEU A 186 6.09 -28.26 -1.14
CA LEU A 186 7.50 -28.03 -0.83
C LEU A 186 8.41 -28.53 -1.94
N GLU A 187 8.15 -29.73 -2.49
CA GLU A 187 8.91 -30.26 -3.63
C GLU A 187 8.78 -29.37 -4.86
N THR A 188 7.55 -28.91 -5.15
CA THR A 188 7.31 -27.97 -6.26
C THR A 188 8.01 -26.63 -6.01
N LEU A 189 7.98 -26.12 -4.79
CA LEU A 189 8.63 -24.86 -4.41
C LEU A 189 10.15 -24.94 -4.60
N ASP A 190 10.78 -26.05 -4.24
CA ASP A 190 12.23 -26.26 -4.43
C ASP A 190 12.61 -26.20 -5.91
N HIS A 191 11.87 -26.92 -6.77
CA HIS A 191 12.08 -26.87 -8.22
C HIS A 191 11.89 -25.45 -8.77
N LEU A 192 10.83 -24.75 -8.38
CA LEU A 192 10.56 -23.39 -8.87
C LEU A 192 11.62 -22.39 -8.40
N LEU A 193 12.11 -22.51 -7.16
CA LEU A 193 13.17 -21.65 -6.61
C LEU A 193 14.50 -21.85 -7.34
N GLU A 194 14.86 -23.10 -7.67
CA GLU A 194 16.08 -23.37 -8.44
C GLU A 194 15.97 -22.83 -9.87
N MET A 195 14.82 -23.04 -10.54
CA MET A 195 14.57 -22.45 -11.86
C MET A 195 14.60 -20.91 -11.82
N ASN A 196 14.09 -20.29 -10.75
CA ASN A 196 14.15 -18.84 -10.56
C ASN A 196 15.58 -18.33 -10.45
N ARG A 197 16.45 -19.08 -9.77
CA ARG A 197 17.88 -18.76 -9.67
C ARG A 197 18.56 -18.79 -11.05
N LEU A 198 18.27 -19.81 -11.86
CA LEU A 198 18.83 -19.94 -13.21
C LEU A 198 18.37 -18.80 -14.13
N ASP A 199 17.07 -18.51 -14.20
CA ASP A 199 16.56 -17.41 -15.03
C ASP A 199 17.06 -16.04 -14.52
N PHE A 200 17.23 -15.86 -13.22
CA PHE A 200 17.84 -14.64 -12.66
C PHE A 200 19.31 -14.47 -13.09
N ALA A 201 20.08 -15.56 -13.14
CA ALA A 201 21.45 -15.53 -13.64
C ALA A 201 21.52 -15.15 -15.14
N VAL A 202 20.58 -15.67 -15.96
CA VAL A 202 20.45 -15.28 -17.37
C VAL A 202 20.12 -13.80 -17.51
N MET A 203 19.24 -13.26 -16.66
CA MET A 203 18.90 -11.83 -16.65
C MET A 203 20.11 -10.92 -16.33
N LEU A 204 20.98 -11.36 -15.42
CA LEU A 204 22.17 -10.61 -15.00
C LEU A 204 23.34 -10.71 -16.00
N ARG A 205 23.35 -11.74 -16.85
CA ARG A 205 24.43 -11.97 -17.81
C ARG A 205 24.41 -10.91 -18.91
N LYS A 206 25.42 -10.03 -18.92
CA LYS A 206 25.59 -8.97 -19.94
C LYS A 206 25.68 -9.52 -21.37
N SER A 207 26.23 -10.73 -21.54
CA SER A 207 26.39 -11.39 -22.84
C SER A 207 25.11 -11.99 -23.41
N ALA A 208 24.03 -12.10 -22.62
CA ALA A 208 22.79 -12.72 -23.09
C ALA A 208 22.00 -11.78 -24.02
N PRO A 209 21.44 -12.29 -25.13
CA PRO A 209 20.64 -11.50 -26.04
C PRO A 209 19.44 -10.87 -25.33
N HIS A 210 19.05 -9.67 -25.77
CA HIS A 210 17.97 -8.90 -25.15
C HIS A 210 16.65 -9.69 -25.10
N THR A 211 16.32 -10.42 -26.16
CA THR A 211 15.12 -11.27 -26.26
C THR A 211 15.09 -12.35 -25.18
N GLU A 212 16.22 -13.01 -24.92
CA GLU A 212 16.36 -14.04 -23.89
C GLU A 212 16.23 -13.46 -22.48
N ARG A 213 16.81 -12.27 -22.23
CA ARG A 213 16.66 -11.58 -20.94
C ARG A 213 15.21 -11.20 -20.65
N VAL A 214 14.47 -10.71 -21.65
CA VAL A 214 13.04 -10.40 -21.51
C VAL A 214 12.22 -11.66 -21.28
N ALA A 215 12.52 -12.75 -22.01
CA ALA A 215 11.84 -14.04 -21.81
C ALA A 215 12.11 -14.62 -20.42
N ALA A 216 13.36 -14.59 -19.94
CA ALA A 216 13.74 -15.01 -18.58
C ALA A 216 13.02 -14.18 -17.51
N ARG A 217 12.91 -12.86 -17.70
CA ARG A 217 12.14 -11.98 -16.80
C ARG A 217 10.67 -12.37 -16.72
N LYS A 218 10.02 -12.65 -17.86
CA LYS A 218 8.62 -13.08 -17.91
C LYS A 218 8.42 -14.42 -17.19
N ARG A 219 9.28 -15.41 -17.46
CA ARG A 219 9.25 -16.72 -16.76
C ARG A 219 9.44 -16.57 -15.25
N LEU A 220 10.40 -15.74 -14.83
CA LEU A 220 10.66 -15.46 -13.42
C LEU A 220 9.45 -14.84 -12.72
N MET A 221 8.79 -13.86 -13.34
CA MET A 221 7.59 -13.23 -12.77
C MET A 221 6.43 -14.23 -12.60
N LEU A 222 6.18 -15.06 -13.61
CA LEU A 222 5.12 -16.09 -13.55
C LEU A 222 5.40 -17.13 -12.46
N ARG A 223 6.64 -17.64 -12.39
CA ARG A 223 7.00 -18.61 -11.34
C ARG A 223 6.98 -18.00 -9.94
N ARG A 224 7.37 -16.73 -9.78
CA ARG A 224 7.22 -16.01 -8.50
C ARG A 224 5.76 -15.94 -8.04
N ALA A 225 4.84 -15.63 -8.95
CA ALA A 225 3.41 -15.64 -8.64
C ALA A 225 2.93 -17.05 -8.22
N LYS A 226 3.42 -18.10 -8.90
CA LYS A 226 3.12 -19.48 -8.52
C LYS A 226 3.70 -19.87 -7.15
N CYS A 227 4.94 -19.51 -6.84
CA CYS A 227 5.54 -19.74 -5.52
C CYS A 227 4.71 -19.07 -4.42
N LEU A 228 4.26 -17.83 -4.66
CA LEU A 228 3.42 -17.11 -3.72
C LEU A 228 2.10 -17.84 -3.45
N GLN A 229 1.43 -18.34 -4.49
CA GLN A 229 0.22 -19.14 -4.34
C GLN A 229 0.46 -20.41 -3.50
N LEU A 230 1.51 -21.17 -3.79
CA LEU A 230 1.82 -22.41 -3.07
C LEU A 230 2.12 -22.16 -1.58
N VAL A 231 2.78 -21.05 -1.26
CA VAL A 231 3.03 -20.65 0.14
C VAL A 231 1.74 -20.15 0.81
N GLU A 232 0.85 -19.45 0.09
CA GLU A 232 -0.45 -19.04 0.62
C GLU A 232 -1.33 -20.23 0.99
N GLU A 233 -1.29 -21.32 0.20
CA GLU A 233 -2.02 -22.56 0.47
C GLU A 233 -1.58 -23.25 1.78
N LEU A 234 -0.34 -22.98 2.24
CA LEU A 234 0.21 -23.50 3.51
C LEU A 234 -0.01 -22.56 4.71
N SER A 235 -0.64 -21.39 4.50
CA SER A 235 -1.17 -20.51 5.54
C SER A 235 -0.19 -20.11 6.67
N LEU A 236 1.00 -19.64 6.29
CA LEU A 236 1.98 -19.10 7.24
C LEU A 236 1.41 -17.88 8.01
N ARG A 237 1.66 -17.84 9.33
CA ARG A 237 1.24 -16.70 10.17
C ARG A 237 2.04 -15.44 9.90
N THR A 238 1.36 -14.29 9.95
CA THR A 238 1.96 -12.96 9.75
C THR A 238 3.13 -12.67 10.71
N ARG A 239 3.10 -13.18 11.95
CA ARG A 239 4.19 -13.02 12.93
C ARG A 239 5.53 -13.60 12.45
N ARG A 240 5.52 -14.57 11.54
CA ARG A 240 6.74 -15.15 10.96
C ARG A 240 7.28 -14.35 9.77
N VAL A 241 6.40 -13.58 9.12
CA VAL A 241 6.74 -12.74 7.96
C VAL A 241 7.28 -11.39 8.40
N GLN A 242 6.81 -10.83 9.52
CA GLN A 242 7.25 -9.53 10.05
C GLN A 242 8.78 -9.41 10.23
N PRO A 243 9.50 -10.40 10.82
CA PRO A 243 10.95 -10.32 10.95
C PRO A 243 11.69 -10.26 9.61
N LEU A 244 11.14 -10.88 8.56
CA LEU A 244 11.75 -10.88 7.23
C LEU A 244 11.77 -9.46 6.64
N MET A 245 10.73 -8.66 6.89
CA MET A 245 10.70 -7.25 6.48
C MET A 245 11.84 -6.46 7.15
N LYS A 246 12.05 -6.65 8.46
CA LYS A 246 13.15 -5.99 9.18
C LYS A 246 14.52 -6.41 8.63
N GLN A 247 14.70 -7.70 8.33
CA GLN A 247 15.93 -8.20 7.71
C GLN A 247 16.15 -7.61 6.31
N MET A 248 15.08 -7.41 5.53
CA MET A 248 15.16 -6.76 4.23
C MET A 248 15.57 -5.29 4.34
N ASP A 249 15.05 -4.57 5.34
CA ASP A 249 15.46 -3.18 5.64
C ASP A 249 16.94 -3.10 6.03
N ASP A 250 17.42 -4.02 6.89
CA ASP A 250 18.83 -4.10 7.26
C ASP A 250 19.73 -4.41 6.04
N LEU A 251 19.27 -5.27 5.13
CA LEU A 251 19.97 -5.56 3.87
C LEU A 251 19.99 -4.33 2.95
N LEU A 252 18.89 -3.60 2.85
CA LEU A 252 18.81 -2.37 2.06
C LEU A 252 19.81 -1.33 2.58
N LYS A 253 19.84 -1.09 3.89
CA LYS A 253 20.81 -0.19 4.55
C LYS A 253 22.25 -0.57 4.23
N LYS A 254 22.58 -1.86 4.24
CA LYS A 254 23.91 -2.36 3.86
C LYS A 254 24.22 -2.10 2.39
N ILE A 255 23.28 -2.38 1.49
CA ILE A 255 23.45 -2.16 0.04
C ILE A 255 23.66 -0.67 -0.25
N THR A 256 22.85 0.21 0.35
CA THR A 256 22.99 1.66 0.20
C THR A 256 24.35 2.15 0.72
N ARG A 257 24.78 1.69 1.89
CA ARG A 257 26.11 2.01 2.43
C ARG A 257 27.24 1.61 1.47
N VAL A 258 27.15 0.40 0.90
CA VAL A 258 28.15 -0.09 -0.07
C VAL A 258 28.12 0.74 -1.35
N ARG A 259 26.93 1.07 -1.86
CA ARG A 259 26.77 1.93 -3.05
C ARG A 259 27.41 3.30 -2.83
N ASN A 260 27.09 3.97 -1.73
CA ASN A 260 27.66 5.27 -1.40
C ASN A 260 29.19 5.20 -1.26
N ARG A 261 29.72 4.12 -0.67
CA ARG A 261 31.17 3.92 -0.58
C ARG A 261 31.83 3.73 -1.96
N LEU A 262 31.17 3.01 -2.87
CA LEU A 262 31.67 2.82 -4.23
C LEU A 262 31.66 4.14 -5.02
N GLU A 263 30.64 4.98 -4.85
CA GLU A 263 30.58 6.32 -5.45
C GLU A 263 31.72 7.21 -4.92
N MET A 264 31.93 7.25 -3.60
CA MET A 264 33.03 8.00 -2.99
C MET A 264 34.43 7.57 -3.46
N ILE A 265 34.64 6.27 -3.70
CA ILE A 265 35.91 5.75 -4.24
C ILE A 265 36.03 6.04 -5.74
N GLY A 266 34.93 6.00 -6.49
CA GLY A 266 34.89 6.37 -7.90
C GLY A 266 35.24 7.84 -8.15
N ASP A 267 34.81 8.73 -7.25
CA ASP A 267 35.10 10.16 -7.31
C ASP A 267 36.49 10.53 -6.73
N ASN A 268 37.09 9.68 -5.90
CA ASN A 268 38.41 9.89 -5.30
C ASN A 268 39.23 8.58 -5.21
N PRO A 269 40.03 8.23 -6.23
CA PRO A 269 40.82 7.00 -6.24
C PRO A 269 41.94 6.94 -5.17
N SER A 270 42.20 8.04 -4.45
CA SER A 270 43.16 8.10 -3.33
C SER A 270 42.63 7.53 -2.00
N LEU A 271 41.31 7.28 -1.88
CA LEU A 271 40.67 6.72 -0.67
C LEU A 271 40.64 5.17 -0.66
N ALA A 272 41.33 4.52 -1.60
CA ALA A 272 41.36 3.06 -1.75
C ALA A 272 42.37 2.34 -0.83
N THR A 273 43.07 3.07 0.05
CA THR A 273 44.03 2.52 1.03
C THR A 273 43.40 2.53 2.41
#